data_AF-A0A0Q6X5E8-F1
#
_entry.id   AF-A0A0Q6X5E8-F1
#
_cell.length_a   1.000
_cell.length_b   1.000
_cell.length_c   1.000
_cell.angle_alpha   90.00
_cell.angle_beta   90.00
_cell.angle_gamma   90.00
#
_symmetry.space_group_name_H-M   'P 1'
#
loop_
_entity.id
_entity.type
_entity.pdbx_description
1 polymer ?
#
loop_
_entity_poly.entity_id
_entity_poly.type
_entity_poly.pdbx_seq_one_letter_code
_entity_poly.pdbx_strand_id
1 'polypeptide(L)'
;MTRRALLLSLLAGLLLATASPAHAAGYRYWSFWDRTGSTWTYATEGPSTAVPSDGDVQGFRFAVSEDSADADTPRGTASFTAICGDTAARDGRKRVALVLDFGTASDAPSGETPPARRTECAVIPRDATTAEALATAAKPLRYNTNALLCAIAGYPETGCGEQVTGATKPAAAERKQDGGPSVGLWVGAAGVVALGAAAVWQARRRRHA
;
A
#
# COMPACT_ATOMS: atom_id res chain seq x y z
N MET A 1 -43.63 6.43 30.16
CA MET A 1 -42.36 5.72 29.84
C MET A 1 -42.28 5.29 28.37
N THR A 2 -43.40 4.98 27.72
CA THR A 2 -43.51 4.63 26.29
C THR A 2 -43.00 5.69 25.30
N ARG A 3 -43.26 6.99 25.53
CA ARG A 3 -42.74 8.07 24.66
C ARG A 3 -41.21 8.21 24.65
N ARG A 4 -40.53 7.94 25.78
CA ARG A 4 -39.06 8.01 25.88
C ARG A 4 -38.39 6.82 25.17
N ALA A 5 -39.00 5.64 25.23
CA ALA A 5 -38.53 4.46 24.51
C ALA A 5 -38.61 4.65 22.99
N LEU A 6 -39.73 5.20 22.48
CA LEU A 6 -39.90 5.52 21.05
C LEU A 6 -38.90 6.57 20.54
N LEU A 7 -38.60 7.60 21.33
CA LEU A 7 -37.58 8.61 20.99
C LEU A 7 -36.16 8.00 20.93
N LEU A 8 -35.82 7.12 21.87
CA LEU A 8 -34.52 6.42 21.87
C LEU A 8 -34.38 5.46 20.68
N SER A 9 -35.46 4.78 20.28
CA SER A 9 -35.48 3.91 19.09
C SER A 9 -35.32 4.71 17.78
N LEU A 10 -35.97 5.88 17.67
CA LEU A 10 -35.83 6.77 16.51
C LEU A 10 -34.43 7.37 16.40
N LEU A 11 -33.82 7.78 17.52
CA LEU A 11 -32.44 8.28 17.52
C LEU A 11 -31.43 7.17 17.15
N ALA A 12 -31.61 5.94 17.62
CA ALA A 12 -30.75 4.82 17.25
C ALA A 12 -30.86 4.45 15.75
N GLY A 13 -32.07 4.49 15.19
CA GLY A 13 -32.29 4.28 13.76
C GLY A 13 -31.67 5.39 12.90
N LEU A 14 -31.72 6.65 13.35
CA LEU A 14 -31.12 7.78 12.64
C LEU A 14 -29.58 7.73 12.66
N LEU A 15 -28.97 7.24 13.74
CA LEU A 15 -27.51 7.07 13.84
C LEU A 15 -26.99 5.96 12.91
N LEU A 16 -27.72 4.85 12.78
CA LEU A 16 -27.34 3.74 11.89
C LEU A 16 -27.51 4.07 10.40
N ALA A 17 -28.38 5.01 10.05
CA ALA A 17 -28.58 5.45 8.65
C ALA A 17 -27.50 6.40 8.12
N THR A 18 -26.57 6.85 8.97
CA THR A 18 -25.46 7.75 8.58
C THR A 18 -24.12 7.06 8.43
N ALA A 19 -24.04 5.74 8.67
CA ALA A 19 -22.86 4.95 8.40
C ALA A 19 -22.69 4.77 6.89
N SER A 20 -22.18 5.81 6.22
CA SER A 20 -21.65 5.67 4.87
C SER A 20 -20.47 4.69 4.94
N PRO A 21 -20.37 3.70 4.03
CA PRO A 21 -19.18 2.87 3.97
C PRO A 21 -17.97 3.81 3.85
N ALA A 22 -17.00 3.67 4.77
CA ALA A 22 -15.72 4.34 4.64
C ALA A 22 -15.01 3.67 3.46
N HIS A 23 -15.22 4.19 2.26
CA HIS A 23 -14.40 3.84 1.11
C HIS A 23 -13.01 4.38 1.40
N ALA A 24 -12.06 3.50 1.70
CA ALA A 24 -10.66 3.86 1.77
C ALA A 24 -10.27 4.40 0.39
N ALA A 25 -9.81 5.64 0.37
CA ALA A 25 -9.44 6.26 -0.88
C ALA A 25 -8.07 5.72 -1.29
N GLY A 26 -7.99 5.11 -2.47
CA GLY A 26 -6.73 4.62 -3.02
C GLY A 26 -5.80 5.77 -3.39
N TYR A 27 -4.50 5.58 -3.28
CA TYR A 27 -3.49 6.53 -3.75
C TYR A 27 -2.74 5.93 -4.92
N ARG A 28 -2.46 6.76 -5.95
CA ARG A 28 -1.64 6.37 -7.10
C ARG A 28 -0.20 6.80 -6.89
N TYR A 29 0.73 5.86 -6.69
CA TYR A 29 2.11 6.19 -6.37
C TYR A 29 3.11 5.10 -6.76
N TRP A 30 4.40 5.45 -6.73
CA TRP A 30 5.51 4.51 -6.82
C TRP A 30 5.79 3.88 -5.45
N SER A 31 5.42 2.62 -5.29
CA SER A 31 5.81 1.79 -4.14
C SER A 31 7.24 1.26 -4.30
N PHE A 32 7.90 1.02 -3.17
CA PHE A 32 9.30 0.56 -3.11
C PHE A 32 9.39 -0.78 -2.36
N TRP A 33 10.17 -1.70 -2.93
CA TRP A 33 10.20 -3.09 -2.52
C TRP A 33 11.62 -3.64 -2.46
N ASP A 34 11.88 -4.41 -1.42
CA ASP A 34 13.07 -5.25 -1.31
C ASP A 34 12.74 -6.67 -1.80
N ARG A 35 13.71 -7.33 -2.44
CA ARG A 35 13.54 -8.73 -2.85
C ARG A 35 14.49 -9.66 -2.12
N THR A 36 13.92 -10.68 -1.49
CA THR A 36 14.67 -11.81 -0.92
C THR A 36 14.28 -13.09 -1.66
N GLY A 37 15.23 -13.63 -2.43
CA GLY A 37 14.95 -14.75 -3.33
C GLY A 37 13.89 -14.39 -4.38
N SER A 38 12.72 -15.04 -4.31
CA SER A 38 11.58 -14.74 -5.19
C SER A 38 10.50 -13.86 -4.55
N THR A 39 10.67 -13.50 -3.27
CA THR A 39 9.63 -12.80 -2.50
C THR A 39 9.91 -11.31 -2.46
N TRP A 40 8.86 -10.52 -2.73
CA TRP A 40 8.87 -9.08 -2.53
C TRP A 40 8.35 -8.74 -1.13
N THR A 41 9.07 -7.84 -0.47
CA THR A 41 8.65 -7.26 0.82
C THR A 41 8.56 -5.75 0.64
N TYR A 42 7.47 -5.16 1.11
CA TYR A 42 7.32 -3.71 1.08
C TYR A 42 8.44 -3.09 1.92
N ALA A 43 9.21 -2.17 1.35
CA ALA A 43 10.37 -1.60 2.02
C ALA A 43 9.95 -0.77 3.24
N THR A 44 10.62 -1.00 4.38
CA THR A 44 10.38 -0.22 5.60
C THR A 44 11.14 1.11 5.63
N GLU A 45 12.09 1.27 4.70
CA GLU A 45 12.89 2.48 4.52
C GLU A 45 12.63 3.10 3.14
N GLY A 46 12.89 4.39 3.00
CA GLY A 46 12.77 5.07 1.71
C GLY A 46 13.97 4.78 0.78
N PRO A 47 13.80 4.91 -0.55
CA PRO A 47 14.90 4.72 -1.50
C PRO A 47 16.12 5.61 -1.24
N SER A 48 15.90 6.80 -0.65
CA SER A 48 16.95 7.77 -0.33
C SER A 48 17.74 7.45 0.94
N THR A 49 17.36 6.43 1.71
CA THR A 49 18.09 5.98 2.91
C THR A 49 18.54 4.54 2.79
N ALA A 50 17.80 3.70 2.05
CA ALA A 50 18.15 2.31 1.85
C ALA A 50 19.47 2.16 1.08
N VAL A 51 20.48 1.57 1.71
CA VAL A 51 21.80 1.26 1.14
C VAL A 51 21.88 -0.26 0.86
N PRO A 52 21.49 -0.73 -0.34
CA PRO A 52 21.50 -2.15 -0.66
C PRO A 52 22.91 -2.73 -0.76
N SER A 53 23.05 -4.03 -0.60
CA SER A 53 24.26 -4.79 -0.87
C SER A 53 24.48 -5.01 -2.36
N ASP A 54 25.70 -5.40 -2.73
CA ASP A 54 26.00 -5.88 -4.08
C ASP A 54 25.34 -7.23 -4.30
N GLY A 55 24.55 -7.36 -5.36
CA GLY A 55 23.72 -8.54 -5.58
C GLY A 55 22.24 -8.34 -5.27
N ASP A 56 21.88 -7.26 -4.61
CA ASP A 56 20.48 -7.03 -4.21
C ASP A 56 19.60 -6.66 -5.41
N VAL A 57 18.32 -7.00 -5.29
CA VAL A 57 17.29 -6.68 -6.28
C VAL A 57 16.25 -5.78 -5.61
N GLN A 58 16.15 -4.54 -6.09
CA GLN A 58 15.20 -3.54 -5.61
C GLN A 58 14.09 -3.31 -6.64
N GLY A 59 12.87 -3.07 -6.18
CA GLY A 59 11.69 -2.95 -7.02
C GLY A 59 10.98 -1.61 -6.85
N PHE A 60 10.56 -1.02 -7.96
CA PHE A 60 9.65 0.13 -7.99
C PHE A 60 8.39 -0.27 -8.75
N ARG A 61 7.21 -0.10 -8.13
CA ARG A 61 5.92 -0.48 -8.72
C ARG A 61 4.93 0.68 -8.66
N PHE A 62 4.47 1.14 -9.81
CA PHE A 62 3.51 2.23 -9.92
C PHE A 62 2.06 1.73 -9.96
N ALA A 63 1.32 1.82 -8.86
CA ALA A 63 -0.02 1.26 -8.75
C ALA A 63 -0.97 2.18 -7.98
N VAL A 64 -2.26 1.86 -8.02
CA VAL A 64 -3.25 2.41 -7.08
C VAL A 64 -3.41 1.45 -5.90
N SER A 65 -3.07 1.92 -4.71
CA SER A 65 -3.15 1.13 -3.46
C SER A 65 -3.76 1.96 -2.34
N GLU A 66 -4.57 1.35 -1.50
CA GLU A 66 -5.15 2.01 -0.31
C GLU A 66 -4.08 2.30 0.73
N ASP A 67 -3.26 1.28 1.04
CA ASP A 67 -2.09 1.39 1.90
C ASP A 67 -0.98 0.40 1.48
N SER A 68 0.04 0.25 2.33
CA SER A 68 1.17 -0.65 2.10
C SER A 68 0.82 -2.14 2.22
N ALA A 69 -0.20 -2.50 3.00
CA ALA A 69 -0.62 -3.89 3.18
C ALA A 69 -1.33 -4.43 1.93
N ASP A 70 -2.03 -3.56 1.21
CA ASP A 70 -2.76 -3.87 -0.03
C ASP A 70 -2.01 -3.46 -1.31
N ALA A 71 -0.74 -3.07 -1.18
CA ALA A 71 0.06 -2.61 -2.30
C ALA A 71 0.44 -3.76 -3.25
N ASP A 72 0.22 -3.56 -4.55
CA ASP A 72 0.63 -4.54 -5.55
C ASP A 72 2.15 -4.61 -5.64
N THR A 73 2.69 -5.83 -5.66
CA THR A 73 4.14 -6.05 -5.75
C THR A 73 4.65 -5.88 -7.19
N PRO A 74 5.97 -5.66 -7.39
CA PRO A 74 6.56 -5.65 -8.72
C PRO A 74 6.33 -6.97 -9.46
N ARG A 75 5.84 -6.91 -10.69
CA ARG A 75 5.54 -8.10 -11.50
C ARG A 75 6.79 -8.65 -12.15
N GLY A 76 6.80 -9.96 -12.40
CA GLY A 76 7.89 -10.65 -13.10
C GLY A 76 8.85 -11.37 -12.14
N THR A 77 9.78 -12.14 -12.70
CA THR A 77 10.60 -13.10 -11.94
C THR A 77 12.10 -12.88 -12.06
N ALA A 78 12.56 -11.88 -12.83
CA ALA A 78 13.97 -11.65 -13.12
C ALA A 78 14.81 -11.51 -11.83
N SER A 79 15.83 -12.35 -11.66
CA SER A 79 16.74 -12.33 -10.52
C SER A 79 17.92 -11.38 -10.74
N PHE A 80 18.74 -11.16 -9.71
CA PHE A 80 20.00 -10.42 -9.87
C PHE A 80 20.85 -10.99 -11.01
N THR A 81 21.04 -12.30 -11.05
CA THR A 81 21.83 -12.95 -12.11
C THR A 81 21.26 -12.69 -13.49
N ALA A 82 19.93 -12.66 -13.64
CA ALA A 82 19.29 -12.36 -14.92
C ALA A 82 19.47 -10.89 -15.36
N ILE A 83 19.57 -9.96 -14.42
CA ILE A 83 19.63 -8.51 -14.70
C ILE A 83 21.07 -8.01 -14.80
N CYS A 84 21.95 -8.51 -13.94
CA CYS A 84 23.31 -8.02 -13.73
C CYS A 84 24.40 -9.06 -14.01
N GLY A 85 24.05 -10.27 -14.48
CA GLY A 85 24.99 -11.38 -14.64
C GLY A 85 26.20 -11.08 -15.53
N ASP A 86 25.98 -10.30 -16.59
CA ASP A 86 27.03 -9.89 -17.54
C ASP A 86 27.78 -8.63 -17.12
N THR A 87 27.37 -8.01 -16.00
CA THR A 87 28.01 -6.80 -15.48
C THR A 87 29.17 -7.18 -14.57
N ALA A 88 30.40 -6.90 -15.03
CA ALA A 88 31.60 -7.15 -14.24
C ALA A 88 31.60 -6.37 -12.91
N ALA A 89 32.04 -7.04 -11.84
CA ALA A 89 32.32 -6.39 -10.57
C ALA A 89 33.44 -5.35 -10.74
N ARG A 90 33.37 -4.27 -9.96
CA ARG A 90 34.39 -3.20 -9.96
C ARG A 90 34.74 -2.84 -8.52
N ASP A 91 36.02 -2.60 -8.28
CA ASP A 91 36.49 -2.19 -6.96
C ASP A 91 35.81 -0.89 -6.51
N GLY A 92 35.47 -0.83 -5.22
CA GLY A 92 34.77 0.31 -4.63
C GLY A 92 33.32 0.51 -5.11
N ARG A 93 32.76 -0.41 -5.91
CA ARG A 93 31.38 -0.32 -6.41
C ARG A 93 30.58 -1.58 -6.20
N LYS A 94 29.27 -1.43 -6.07
CA LYS A 94 28.27 -2.51 -6.02
C LYS A 94 27.38 -2.49 -7.25
N ARG A 95 26.83 -3.66 -7.58
CA ARG A 95 25.78 -3.83 -8.58
C ARG A 95 24.46 -4.02 -7.86
N VAL A 96 23.47 -3.24 -8.25
CA VAL A 96 22.09 -3.35 -7.75
C VAL A 96 21.19 -3.55 -8.96
N ALA A 97 20.42 -4.62 -8.94
CA ALA A 97 19.43 -4.88 -9.97
C ALA A 97 18.14 -4.13 -9.63
N LEU A 98 17.61 -3.37 -10.58
CA LEU A 98 16.37 -2.63 -10.43
C LEU A 98 15.28 -3.27 -11.29
N VAL A 99 14.11 -3.50 -10.70
CA VAL A 99 12.88 -3.85 -11.42
C VAL A 99 12.00 -2.60 -11.48
N LEU A 100 11.79 -2.06 -12.67
CA LEU A 100 10.97 -0.88 -12.91
C LEU A 100 9.63 -1.30 -13.50
N ASP A 101 8.63 -1.40 -12.66
CA ASP A 101 7.28 -1.79 -13.02
C ASP A 101 6.34 -0.58 -13.06
N PHE A 102 6.22 0.01 -14.24
CA PHE A 102 5.35 1.16 -14.55
C PHE A 102 3.86 0.88 -14.43
N GLY A 103 3.48 -0.39 -14.22
CA GLY A 103 2.12 -0.79 -13.98
C GLY A 103 1.28 -1.12 -15.19
N THR A 104 -0.01 -1.14 -14.95
CA THR A 104 -1.04 -1.57 -15.89
C THR A 104 -1.82 -0.37 -16.39
N ALA A 105 -2.58 -0.56 -17.48
CA ALA A 105 -3.49 0.48 -17.96
C ALA A 105 -4.50 0.94 -16.88
N SER A 106 -4.89 0.06 -15.94
CA SER A 106 -5.76 0.45 -14.81
C SER A 106 -5.06 1.30 -13.75
N ASP A 107 -3.73 1.25 -13.67
CA ASP A 107 -2.96 2.08 -12.73
C ASP A 107 -2.72 3.49 -13.29
N ALA A 108 -2.79 3.65 -14.61
CA ALA A 108 -2.36 4.86 -15.29
C ALA A 108 -3.23 6.08 -14.96
N PRO A 109 -2.66 7.29 -14.93
CA PRO A 109 -3.44 8.52 -15.05
C PRO A 109 -4.28 8.53 -16.33
N SER A 110 -5.38 9.27 -16.31
CA SER A 110 -6.26 9.36 -17.47
C SER A 110 -5.52 9.89 -18.70
N GLY A 111 -5.60 9.17 -19.83
CA GLY A 111 -4.94 9.55 -21.08
C GLY A 111 -3.47 9.13 -21.19
N GLU A 112 -2.89 8.57 -20.13
CA GLU A 112 -1.51 8.06 -20.15
C GLU A 112 -1.49 6.54 -20.40
N THR A 113 -0.44 6.05 -21.05
CA THR A 113 -0.19 4.61 -21.22
C THR A 113 1.13 4.25 -20.52
N PRO A 114 1.14 3.30 -19.57
CA PRO A 114 2.37 2.93 -18.89
C PRO A 114 3.39 2.35 -19.87
N PRO A 115 4.68 2.73 -19.75
CA PRO A 115 5.76 2.03 -20.43
C PRO A 115 5.79 0.54 -20.08
N ALA A 116 6.42 -0.26 -20.94
CA ALA A 116 6.68 -1.66 -20.61
C ALA A 116 7.58 -1.75 -19.37
N ARG A 117 7.28 -2.72 -18.48
CA ARG A 117 8.19 -3.09 -17.39
C ARG A 117 9.57 -3.40 -17.96
N ARG A 118 10.61 -2.88 -17.32
CA ARG A 118 12.00 -3.23 -17.65
C ARG A 118 12.86 -3.37 -16.41
N THR A 119 14.06 -3.87 -16.62
CA THR A 119 15.04 -4.08 -15.56
C THR A 119 16.34 -3.37 -15.91
N GLU A 120 17.03 -2.85 -14.91
CA GLU A 120 18.29 -2.13 -15.08
C GLU A 120 19.33 -2.66 -14.10
N CYS A 121 20.60 -2.70 -14.53
CA CYS A 121 21.71 -2.98 -13.62
C CYS A 121 22.45 -1.67 -13.30
N ALA A 122 22.38 -1.22 -12.05
CA ALA A 122 23.09 -0.03 -11.61
C ALA A 122 24.44 -0.40 -11.00
N VAL A 123 25.53 0.24 -11.45
CA VAL A 123 26.88 0.10 -10.87
C VAL A 123 27.26 1.38 -10.15
N ILE A 124 27.15 1.37 -8.82
CA ILE A 124 27.20 2.56 -7.96
C ILE A 124 28.24 2.42 -6.84
N PRO A 125 28.67 3.52 -6.19
CA PRO A 125 29.51 3.46 -4.98
C PRO A 125 28.93 2.53 -3.91
N ARG A 126 29.80 1.93 -3.08
CA ARG A 126 29.38 0.93 -2.07
C ARG A 126 28.39 1.49 -1.04
N ASP A 127 28.51 2.76 -0.70
CA ASP A 127 27.67 3.50 0.25
C ASP A 127 26.45 4.17 -0.39
N ALA A 128 26.32 4.13 -1.73
CA ALA A 128 25.21 4.77 -2.42
C ALA A 128 23.86 4.10 -2.15
N THR A 129 22.82 4.92 -2.15
CA THR A 129 21.44 4.55 -1.86
C THR A 129 20.73 3.97 -3.08
N THR A 130 19.55 3.39 -2.86
CA THR A 130 18.67 2.94 -3.96
C THR A 130 18.22 4.12 -4.84
N ALA A 131 18.01 5.30 -4.28
CA ALA A 131 17.67 6.50 -5.05
C ALA A 131 18.81 6.89 -6.01
N GLU A 132 20.07 6.77 -5.58
CA GLU A 132 21.22 7.02 -6.46
C GLU A 132 21.39 5.93 -7.53
N ALA A 133 21.07 4.67 -7.20
CA ALA A 133 20.98 3.58 -8.18
C ALA A 133 19.95 3.91 -9.27
N LEU A 134 18.75 4.29 -8.85
CA LEU A 134 17.65 4.65 -9.75
C LEU A 134 17.99 5.89 -10.58
N ALA A 135 18.58 6.91 -9.96
CA ALA A 135 19.02 8.12 -10.65
C ALA A 135 20.11 7.84 -11.67
N THR A 136 20.93 6.80 -11.49
CA THR A 136 21.94 6.40 -12.48
C THR A 136 21.28 5.67 -13.67
N ALA A 137 20.24 4.89 -13.42
CA ALA A 137 19.68 3.95 -14.40
C ALA A 137 18.44 4.46 -15.16
N ALA A 138 17.64 5.36 -14.59
CA ALA A 138 16.26 5.57 -15.05
C ALA A 138 15.81 7.04 -15.07
N LYS A 139 16.69 7.94 -15.51
CA LYS A 139 16.35 9.37 -15.68
C LYS A 139 15.35 9.59 -16.83
N PRO A 140 14.57 10.69 -16.80
CA PRO A 140 14.48 11.68 -15.72
C PRO A 140 13.64 11.19 -14.55
N LEU A 141 14.03 11.61 -13.33
CA LEU A 141 13.23 11.40 -12.12
C LEU A 141 12.54 12.70 -11.72
N ARG A 142 11.30 12.61 -11.24
CA ARG A 142 10.57 13.74 -10.66
C ARG A 142 10.22 13.43 -9.22
N TYR A 143 10.44 14.40 -8.33
CA TYR A 143 10.08 14.32 -6.92
C TYR A 143 9.23 15.53 -6.54
N ASN A 144 8.36 15.39 -5.54
CA ASN A 144 7.66 16.53 -4.95
C ASN A 144 8.48 17.12 -3.79
N THR A 145 7.94 18.18 -3.17
CA THR A 145 8.59 18.87 -2.05
C THR A 145 8.77 18.02 -0.79
N ASN A 146 8.06 16.90 -0.68
CA ASN A 146 8.16 15.95 0.42
C ASN A 146 9.10 14.76 0.08
N ALA A 147 9.89 14.89 -0.99
CA ALA A 147 10.77 13.84 -1.50
C ALA A 147 10.06 12.54 -1.94
N LEU A 148 8.76 12.60 -2.21
CA LEU A 148 8.04 11.48 -2.83
C LEU A 148 8.47 11.33 -4.29
N LEU A 149 8.81 10.11 -4.70
CA LEU A 149 9.10 9.78 -6.10
C LEU A 149 7.81 9.85 -6.92
N CYS A 150 7.71 10.87 -7.77
CA CYS A 150 6.54 11.10 -8.61
C CYS A 150 6.66 10.40 -9.96
N ALA A 151 7.85 10.40 -10.56
CA ALA A 151 8.05 9.83 -11.89
C ALA A 151 9.41 9.18 -12.06
N ILE A 152 9.43 8.09 -12.83
CA ILE A 152 10.63 7.39 -13.29
C ILE A 152 10.63 7.44 -14.82
N ALA A 153 11.75 7.78 -15.43
CA ALA A 153 11.88 7.92 -16.88
C ALA A 153 10.75 8.78 -17.51
N GLY A 154 10.29 9.80 -16.79
CA GLY A 154 9.20 10.69 -17.23
C GLY A 154 7.76 10.17 -17.01
N TYR A 155 7.57 8.96 -16.47
CA TYR A 155 6.24 8.40 -16.20
C TYR A 155 5.90 8.30 -14.69
N PRO A 156 4.66 8.64 -14.29
CA PRO A 156 3.68 9.37 -15.08
C PRO A 156 4.14 10.79 -15.41
N GLU A 157 3.66 11.32 -16.53
CA GLU A 157 3.97 12.68 -16.97
C GLU A 157 3.47 13.69 -15.94
N THR A 158 2.29 13.43 -15.39
CA THR A 158 1.66 14.28 -14.39
C THR A 158 1.32 13.55 -13.10
N GLY A 159 1.06 14.33 -12.05
CA GLY A 159 0.65 13.82 -10.75
C GLY A 159 1.79 13.32 -9.84
N CYS A 160 1.51 13.12 -8.57
CA CYS A 160 2.47 12.67 -7.55
C CYS A 160 1.77 12.20 -6.26
N GLY A 161 1.12 11.05 -6.29
CA GLY A 161 0.46 10.50 -5.09
C GLY A 161 -0.99 10.97 -4.92
N GLU A 162 -1.70 11.26 -6.00
CA GLU A 162 -3.10 11.67 -5.92
C GLU A 162 -3.97 10.59 -5.30
N GLN A 163 -4.95 11.04 -4.52
CA GLN A 163 -6.07 10.22 -4.12
C GLN A 163 -6.95 9.94 -5.35
N VAL A 164 -7.27 8.66 -5.56
CA VAL A 164 -8.15 8.17 -6.62
C VAL A 164 -9.49 7.83 -6.01
N THR A 165 -10.52 8.58 -6.37
CA THR A 165 -11.89 8.27 -5.94
C THR A 165 -12.42 7.09 -6.75
N GLY A 166 -13.10 6.15 -6.09
CA GLY A 166 -13.78 5.03 -6.75
C GLY A 166 -12.88 3.91 -7.28
N ALA A 167 -11.63 3.80 -6.80
CA ALA A 167 -10.76 2.67 -7.11
C ALA A 167 -11.22 1.40 -6.36
N THR A 168 -12.35 0.84 -6.75
CA THR A 168 -12.73 -0.52 -6.33
C THR A 168 -11.81 -1.49 -7.07
N LYS A 169 -10.72 -1.97 -6.44
CA LYS A 169 -10.07 -3.20 -6.89
C LYS A 169 -11.18 -4.25 -6.99
N PRO A 170 -11.33 -4.97 -8.12
CA PRO A 170 -12.24 -6.10 -8.15
C PRO A 170 -11.77 -7.04 -7.06
N ALA A 171 -12.58 -7.21 -6.01
CA ALA A 171 -12.35 -8.29 -5.06
C ALA A 171 -12.16 -9.55 -5.89
N ALA A 172 -11.03 -10.24 -5.70
CA ALA A 172 -10.79 -11.54 -6.30
C ALA A 172 -12.08 -12.34 -6.14
N ALA A 173 -12.69 -12.77 -7.24
CA ALA A 173 -14.03 -13.34 -7.24
C ALA A 173 -14.09 -14.48 -6.21
N GLU A 174 -14.60 -14.17 -5.02
CA GLU A 174 -14.93 -15.16 -4.02
C GLU A 174 -16.03 -16.01 -4.66
N ARG A 175 -15.65 -17.23 -5.03
CA ARG A 175 -16.60 -18.28 -5.33
C ARG A 175 -17.56 -18.32 -4.16
N LYS A 176 -18.84 -18.07 -4.43
CA LYS A 176 -19.94 -18.39 -3.51
C LYS A 176 -19.70 -19.78 -2.94
N GLN A 177 -19.28 -19.83 -1.68
CA GLN A 177 -19.42 -21.00 -0.85
C GLN A 177 -20.44 -20.64 0.23
N ASP A 178 -21.49 -21.44 0.24
CA ASP A 178 -22.64 -21.33 1.11
C ASP A 178 -22.23 -21.37 2.60
N GLY A 179 -22.85 -20.47 3.38
CA GLY A 179 -23.20 -20.63 4.80
C GLY A 179 -22.09 -21.04 5.79
N GLY A 180 -21.47 -20.06 6.46
CA GLY A 180 -20.70 -20.24 7.70
C GLY A 180 -21.28 -19.41 8.87
N PRO A 181 -21.38 -19.93 10.11
CA PRO A 181 -22.05 -19.22 11.21
C PRO A 181 -21.27 -17.98 11.66
N SER A 182 -21.95 -16.84 11.73
CA SER A 182 -21.43 -15.55 12.18
C SER A 182 -21.23 -15.51 13.69
N VAL A 183 -20.23 -16.23 14.21
CA VAL A 183 -19.87 -16.25 15.64
C VAL A 183 -19.30 -14.88 16.08
N GLY A 184 -18.62 -14.17 15.18
CA GLY A 184 -18.03 -12.86 15.47
C GLY A 184 -19.06 -11.76 15.80
N LEU A 185 -20.25 -11.81 15.19
CA LEU A 185 -21.31 -10.85 15.47
C LEU A 185 -21.88 -11.01 16.89
N TRP A 186 -21.97 -12.26 17.36
CA TRP A 186 -22.48 -12.57 18.68
C TRP A 186 -21.49 -12.20 19.78
N VAL A 187 -20.19 -12.41 19.55
CA VAL A 187 -19.13 -12.00 20.49
C VAL A 187 -19.08 -10.47 20.61
N GLY A 188 -19.20 -9.74 19.49
CA GLY A 188 -19.28 -8.28 19.50
C GLY A 188 -20.50 -7.74 20.25
N ALA A 189 -21.68 -8.31 20.00
CA ALA A 189 -22.91 -7.91 20.67
C ALA A 189 -22.87 -8.16 22.19
N ALA A 190 -22.32 -9.30 22.62
CA ALA A 190 -22.16 -9.63 24.04
C ALA A 190 -21.24 -8.63 24.76
N GLY A 191 -20.16 -8.18 24.11
CA GLY A 191 -19.24 -7.18 24.65
C GLY A 191 -19.92 -5.84 24.95
N VAL A 192 -20.76 -5.35 24.02
CA VAL A 192 -21.49 -4.07 24.19
C VAL A 192 -22.51 -4.14 25.33
N VAL A 193 -23.23 -5.27 25.46
CA VAL A 193 -24.20 -5.47 26.55
C VAL A 193 -23.51 -5.49 27.91
N ALA A 194 -22.35 -6.16 28.02
CA ALA A 194 -21.58 -6.22 29.26
C ALA A 194 -21.10 -4.83 29.72
N LEU A 195 -20.59 -4.01 28.78
CA LEU A 195 -20.16 -2.65 29.08
C LEU A 195 -21.33 -1.75 29.50
N GLY A 196 -22.48 -1.90 28.85
CA GLY A 196 -23.71 -1.19 29.23
C GLY A 196 -24.18 -1.54 30.66
N ALA A 197 -24.16 -2.83 31.02
CA ALA A 197 -24.55 -3.28 32.36
C ALA A 197 -23.57 -2.79 33.44
N ALA A 198 -22.25 -2.81 33.16
CA ALA A 198 -21.23 -2.31 34.08
C ALA A 198 -21.39 -0.81 34.36
N ALA A 199 -21.67 -0.01 33.34
CA ALA A 199 -21.90 1.43 33.49
C ALA A 199 -23.13 1.73 34.37
N VAL A 200 -24.23 0.97 34.21
CA VAL A 200 -25.44 1.11 35.03
C VAL A 200 -25.18 0.72 36.48
N TRP A 201 -24.43 -0.36 36.71
CA TRP A 201 -24.06 -0.81 38.06
C TRP A 201 -23.17 0.21 38.77
N GLN A 202 -22.15 0.74 38.07
CA GLN A 202 -21.26 1.75 38.62
C GLN A 202 -21.98 3.07 38.94
N ALA A 203 -22.96 3.46 38.10
CA ALA A 203 -23.80 4.63 38.36
C ALA A 203 -24.74 4.44 39.56
N ARG A 204 -25.27 3.22 39.79
CA ARG A 204 -26.07 2.91 40.97
C ARG A 204 -25.24 2.93 42.25
N ARG A 205 -24.02 2.38 42.22
CA ARG A 205 -23.14 2.36 43.39
C ARG A 205 -22.72 3.76 43.84
N ARG A 206 -22.49 4.68 42.90
CA ARG A 206 -22.16 6.10 43.20
C ARG A 206 -23.34 6.93 43.70
N ARG A 207 -24.58 6.43 43.63
CA ARG A 207 -25.78 7.09 44.18
C ARG A 207 -26.14 6.63 45.59
N HIS A 208 -25.46 5.59 46.09
CA HIS A 208 -25.66 5.02 47.42
C HIS A 208 -24.44 5.19 48.34
N ALA A 209 -23.46 6.00 47.91
CA ALA A 209 -22.36 6.52 48.72
C ALA A 209 -22.57 8.04 48.82
#